data_AF-A0A3R6UEY6-F1
#
_entry.id   AF-A0A3R6UEY6-F1
#
_cell.length_a   1.000
_cell.length_b   1.000
_cell.length_c   1.000
_cell.angle_alpha   90.00
_cell.angle_beta   90.00
_cell.angle_gamma   90.00
#
_symmetry.space_group_name_H-M   'P 1'
#
loop_
_entity.id
_entity.type
_entity.pdbx_description
1 polymer ?
#
loop_
_entity_poly.entity_id
_entity_poly.type
_entity_poly.pdbx_seq_one_letter_code
_entity_poly.pdbx_strand_id
1 'polypeptide(L)'
;MANSIERVGVCHCGEIAERNNWMFREQPVDDVGIDAHMEFVEASGKSKQLLALQIKSGSSWFKEKKDGCIIFRDISNRQYNYWTMNTLPCIVVLYNPDDDICVWQKLTAETIERTNDGKGKGFLVKVPLKQVFLNSSSNEKLLSFTNLPDHITNYNFLLSQKKFMQIIQEGGRIRLHSMEWIHKSSGRGNTELIVDDGKSIETYSYPYWFPFTPYTKVFPRLFPWADFSADEDFFEENDKNIWRELHCYYDKEEGEWLVVGDSFEEFRRKLKPMRSIDHAGEVAEYMMILSLNELGRAFLNVDKFVSQNQPYAETRPKEG
;
A
#
# COMPACT_ATOMS: atom_id res chain seq x y z
N MET A 1 -36.59 16.69 17.34
CA MET A 1 -37.33 15.75 16.44
C MET A 1 -36.53 15.64 15.18
N ALA A 2 -35.97 14.46 14.87
CA ALA A 2 -35.27 14.26 13.60
C ALA A 2 -36.25 14.53 12.44
N ASN A 3 -35.80 15.28 11.43
CA ASN A 3 -36.60 15.56 10.25
C ASN A 3 -36.95 14.22 9.58
N SER A 4 -38.22 13.99 9.20
CA SER A 4 -38.64 12.74 8.57
C SER A 4 -37.83 12.42 7.31
N ILE A 5 -37.43 13.45 6.56
CA ILE A 5 -36.60 13.33 5.36
C ILE A 5 -35.18 12.81 5.71
N GLU A 6 -34.59 13.28 6.80
CA GLU A 6 -33.28 12.81 7.28
C GLU A 6 -33.35 11.33 7.65
N ARG A 7 -34.39 10.93 8.39
CA ARG A 7 -34.63 9.53 8.75
C ARG A 7 -34.79 8.63 7.52
N VAL A 8 -35.57 9.07 6.53
CA VAL A 8 -35.74 8.31 5.28
C VAL A 8 -34.40 8.09 4.59
N GLY A 9 -33.56 9.13 4.48
CA GLY A 9 -32.27 8.96 3.81
C GLY A 9 -31.27 8.10 4.58
N VAL A 10 -31.27 8.12 5.91
CA VAL A 10 -30.45 7.18 6.71
C VAL A 10 -30.89 5.73 6.45
N CYS A 11 -32.19 5.46 6.50
CA CYS A 11 -32.73 4.13 6.22
C CYS A 11 -32.41 3.67 4.79
N HIS A 12 -32.56 4.55 3.81
CA HIS A 12 -32.29 4.23 2.40
C HIS A 12 -30.80 4.00 2.13
N CYS A 13 -29.91 4.80 2.70
CA CYS A 13 -28.47 4.54 2.63
C CYS A 13 -28.10 3.20 3.28
N GLY A 14 -28.72 2.86 4.41
CA GLY A 14 -28.55 1.56 5.06
C GLY A 14 -29.02 0.40 4.19
N GLU A 15 -30.17 0.54 3.53
CA GLU A 15 -30.68 -0.47 2.58
C GLU A 15 -29.70 -0.68 1.40
N ILE A 16 -29.19 0.40 0.80
CA ILE A 16 -28.18 0.30 -0.27
C ILE A 16 -26.91 -0.39 0.26
N ALA A 17 -26.46 -0.06 1.47
CA ALA A 17 -25.28 -0.65 2.09
C ALA A 17 -25.42 -2.16 2.26
N GLU A 18 -26.51 -2.61 2.89
CA GLU A 18 -26.77 -4.04 3.14
C GLU A 18 -26.85 -4.85 1.84
N ARG A 19 -27.48 -4.29 0.78
CA ARG A 19 -27.52 -4.93 -0.55
C ARG A 19 -26.15 -5.10 -1.20
N ASN A 20 -25.16 -4.30 -0.79
CA ASN A 20 -23.80 -4.32 -1.32
C ASN A 20 -22.78 -4.98 -0.38
N ASN A 21 -23.24 -5.76 0.60
CA ASN A 21 -22.43 -6.45 1.62
C ASN A 21 -21.67 -5.50 2.58
N TRP A 22 -22.20 -4.30 2.76
CA TRP A 22 -21.75 -3.39 3.81
C TRP A 22 -22.70 -3.48 5.00
N MET A 23 -22.23 -4.03 6.11
CA MET A 23 -22.98 -4.03 7.36
C MET A 23 -23.11 -2.60 7.87
N PHE A 24 -24.32 -2.09 7.95
CA PHE A 24 -24.62 -0.70 8.29
C PHE A 24 -25.02 -0.56 9.76
N ARG A 25 -24.38 0.38 10.47
CA ARG A 25 -24.61 0.65 11.89
C ARG A 25 -24.85 2.13 12.12
N GLU A 26 -26.11 2.50 12.25
CA GLU A 26 -26.53 3.86 12.61
C GLU A 26 -25.91 4.27 13.96
N GLN A 27 -25.46 5.53 14.05
CA GLN A 27 -24.94 6.12 15.28
C GLN A 27 -26.03 6.95 15.99
N PRO A 28 -25.98 7.09 17.33
CA PRO A 28 -26.92 7.93 18.06
C PRO A 28 -26.93 9.38 17.56
N VAL A 29 -28.12 10.00 17.51
CA VAL A 29 -28.37 11.32 16.90
C VAL A 29 -27.63 12.49 17.59
N ASP A 30 -27.05 12.26 18.78
CA ASP A 30 -26.31 13.27 19.54
C ASP A 30 -24.83 13.42 19.09
N ASP A 31 -24.37 12.63 18.11
CA ASP A 31 -23.01 12.71 17.60
C ASP A 31 -22.82 13.89 16.62
N VAL A 32 -21.64 14.50 16.64
CA VAL A 32 -21.36 15.85 16.09
C VAL A 32 -21.35 15.89 14.55
N GLY A 33 -21.39 14.74 13.89
CA GLY A 33 -21.48 14.68 12.43
C GLY A 33 -21.17 13.34 11.79
N ILE A 34 -21.42 12.22 12.45
CA ILE A 34 -21.40 10.89 11.82
C ILE A 34 -22.75 10.23 12.14
N ASP A 35 -23.51 9.93 11.09
CA ASP A 35 -24.84 9.34 11.22
C ASP A 35 -24.77 7.81 11.21
N ALA A 36 -23.71 7.23 10.63
CA ALA A 36 -23.53 5.79 10.58
C ALA A 36 -22.07 5.38 10.36
N HIS A 37 -21.77 4.14 10.75
CA HIS A 37 -20.61 3.41 10.28
C HIS A 37 -21.06 2.31 9.31
N MET A 38 -20.22 1.98 8.33
CA MET A 38 -20.46 0.82 7.48
C MET A 38 -19.19 -0.04 7.34
N GLU A 39 -19.37 -1.34 7.43
CA GLU A 39 -18.29 -2.32 7.43
C GLU A 39 -18.46 -3.31 6.28
N PHE A 40 -17.48 -3.40 5.38
CA PHE A 40 -17.52 -4.40 4.32
C PHE A 40 -17.10 -5.76 4.87
N VAL A 41 -17.98 -6.74 4.70
CA VAL A 41 -17.76 -8.12 5.15
C VAL A 41 -17.68 -9.02 3.93
N GLU A 42 -16.57 -9.74 3.77
CA GLU A 42 -16.43 -10.74 2.71
C GLU A 42 -17.36 -11.93 2.98
N ALA A 43 -17.64 -12.76 1.96
CA ALA A 43 -18.44 -13.98 2.11
C ALA A 43 -17.87 -14.95 3.17
N SER A 44 -16.58 -14.84 3.49
CA SER A 44 -15.89 -15.58 4.55
C SER A 44 -16.23 -15.10 5.97
N GLY A 45 -16.94 -13.98 6.11
CA GLY A 45 -17.19 -13.30 7.38
C GLY A 45 -16.07 -12.39 7.85
N LYS A 46 -14.97 -12.26 7.09
CA LYS A 46 -13.85 -11.39 7.44
C LYS A 46 -14.16 -9.92 7.08
N SER A 47 -13.95 -9.04 8.04
CA SER A 47 -13.99 -7.59 7.84
C SER A 47 -12.80 -7.11 7.00
N LYS A 48 -13.09 -6.26 6.00
CA LYS A 48 -12.06 -5.73 5.08
C LYS A 48 -11.92 -4.21 5.15
N GLN A 49 -13.01 -3.50 5.46
CA GLN A 49 -13.04 -2.06 5.41
C GLN A 49 -14.11 -1.51 6.37
N LEU A 50 -13.82 -0.40 7.04
CA LEU A 50 -14.75 0.29 7.93
C LEU A 50 -14.73 1.79 7.61
N LEU A 51 -15.90 2.36 7.37
CA LEU A 51 -16.07 3.75 6.96
C LEU A 51 -17.07 4.48 7.86
N ALA A 52 -16.87 5.78 8.00
CA ALA A 52 -17.79 6.67 8.71
C ALA A 52 -18.56 7.55 7.73
N LEU A 53 -19.87 7.66 7.94
CA LEU A 53 -20.80 8.31 7.02
C LEU A 53 -21.49 9.49 7.69
N GLN A 54 -21.41 10.66 7.06
CA GLN A 54 -22.39 11.73 7.25
C GLN A 54 -23.40 11.66 6.11
N ILE A 55 -24.68 11.57 6.43
CA ILE A 55 -25.80 11.49 5.49
C ILE A 55 -26.58 12.81 5.58
N LYS A 56 -26.80 13.44 4.41
CA LYS A 56 -27.65 14.62 4.29
C LYS A 56 -28.73 14.38 3.26
N SER A 57 -29.98 14.51 3.69
CA SER A 57 -31.14 14.12 2.90
C SER A 57 -32.03 15.31 2.60
N GLY A 58 -32.49 15.42 1.36
CA GLY A 58 -33.45 16.43 0.93
C GLY A 58 -33.03 17.13 -0.37
N SER A 59 -34.02 17.48 -1.19
CA SER A 59 -33.81 18.12 -2.49
C SER A 59 -33.20 19.52 -2.40
N SER A 60 -33.28 20.18 -1.24
CA SER A 60 -32.60 21.44 -0.96
C SER A 60 -31.08 21.35 -1.11
N TRP A 61 -30.47 20.21 -0.76
CA TRP A 61 -29.02 19.98 -0.91
C TRP A 61 -28.59 19.93 -2.38
N PHE A 62 -29.53 19.67 -3.30
CA PHE A 62 -29.26 19.51 -4.73
C PHE A 62 -29.53 20.78 -5.55
N LYS A 63 -29.85 21.91 -4.89
CA LYS A 63 -30.14 23.19 -5.57
C LYS A 63 -28.93 23.78 -6.28
N GLU A 64 -27.75 23.68 -5.67
CA GLU A 64 -26.52 24.24 -6.25
C GLU A 64 -25.73 23.17 -7.01
N LYS A 65 -25.89 23.17 -8.33
CA LYS A 65 -25.18 22.30 -9.27
C LYS A 65 -24.19 23.11 -10.08
N LYS A 66 -22.92 22.71 -10.08
CA LYS A 66 -21.86 23.36 -10.86
C LYS A 66 -20.83 22.32 -11.33
N ASP A 67 -20.44 22.38 -12.60
CA ASP A 67 -19.41 21.54 -13.21
C ASP A 67 -19.60 20.02 -12.95
N GLY A 68 -20.85 19.55 -13.03
CA GLY A 68 -21.20 18.15 -12.78
C GLY A 68 -21.14 17.72 -11.31
N CYS A 69 -21.04 18.67 -10.38
CA CYS A 69 -21.02 18.43 -8.94
C CYS A 69 -22.18 19.14 -8.22
N ILE A 70 -22.58 18.58 -7.08
CA ILE A 70 -23.39 19.25 -6.07
C ILE A 70 -22.46 20.00 -5.12
N ILE A 71 -22.77 21.25 -4.82
CA ILE A 71 -21.96 22.08 -3.92
C ILE A 71 -22.57 22.07 -2.51
N PHE A 72 -21.96 21.31 -1.61
CA PHE A 72 -22.39 21.20 -0.22
C PHE A 72 -21.62 22.22 0.64
N ARG A 73 -22.29 23.23 1.21
CA ARG A 73 -21.64 24.41 1.85
C ARG A 73 -21.85 24.56 3.36
N ASP A 74 -22.71 23.76 3.95
CA ASP A 74 -23.12 23.93 5.35
C ASP A 74 -22.20 23.15 6.31
N ILE A 75 -20.92 23.52 6.30
CA ILE A 75 -19.85 22.83 7.04
C ILE A 75 -19.20 23.81 8.00
N SER A 76 -19.31 23.51 9.29
CA SER A 76 -18.64 24.25 10.38
C SER A 76 -17.18 23.83 10.55
N ASN A 77 -16.36 24.68 11.21
CA ASN A 77 -14.98 24.30 11.59
C ASN A 77 -14.96 23.04 12.47
N ARG A 78 -15.98 22.85 13.34
CA ARG A 78 -16.08 21.67 14.20
C ARG A 78 -16.26 20.39 13.38
N GLN A 79 -17.16 20.41 12.41
CA GLN A 79 -17.39 19.30 11.48
C GLN A 79 -16.16 19.03 10.62
N TYR A 80 -15.54 20.08 10.05
CA TYR A 80 -14.30 19.95 9.28
C TYR A 80 -13.21 19.21 10.08
N ASN A 81 -12.92 19.67 11.31
CA ASN A 81 -11.92 19.02 12.16
C ASN A 81 -12.33 17.58 12.51
N TYR A 82 -13.60 17.37 12.86
CA TYR A 82 -14.11 16.06 13.24
C TYR A 82 -13.98 15.02 12.11
N TRP A 83 -14.30 15.41 10.88
CA TRP A 83 -14.23 14.51 9.72
C TRP A 83 -12.80 14.28 9.24
N THR A 84 -11.97 15.34 9.19
CA THR A 84 -10.60 15.24 8.66
C THR A 84 -9.61 14.57 9.60
N MET A 85 -9.88 14.62 10.92
CA MET A 85 -9.06 13.97 11.94
C MET A 85 -9.61 12.61 12.38
N ASN A 86 -10.69 12.12 11.76
CA ASN A 86 -11.28 10.84 12.10
C ASN A 86 -10.33 9.69 11.73
N THR A 87 -10.20 8.72 12.63
CA THR A 87 -9.39 7.50 12.41
C THR A 87 -9.95 6.63 11.29
N LEU A 88 -11.26 6.70 11.04
CA LEU A 88 -11.93 6.05 9.92
C LEU A 88 -12.04 7.02 8.74
N PRO A 89 -11.88 6.53 7.49
CA PRO A 89 -12.23 7.32 6.32
C PRO A 89 -13.68 7.78 6.37
N CYS A 90 -13.86 9.10 6.36
CA CYS A 90 -15.16 9.74 6.39
C CYS A 90 -15.63 10.05 4.98
N ILE A 91 -16.91 9.82 4.71
CA ILE A 91 -17.59 10.25 3.50
C ILE A 91 -18.86 11.03 3.84
N VAL A 92 -19.22 11.98 2.97
CA VAL A 92 -20.57 12.55 2.95
C VAL A 92 -21.38 11.86 1.88
N VAL A 93 -22.61 11.47 2.20
CA VAL A 93 -23.61 10.94 1.26
C VAL A 93 -24.77 11.94 1.21
N LEU A 94 -25.07 12.44 0.02
CA LEU A 94 -26.23 13.29 -0.23
C LEU A 94 -27.33 12.44 -0.86
N TYR A 95 -28.51 12.44 -0.25
CA TYR A 95 -29.70 11.76 -0.76
C TYR A 95 -30.75 12.75 -1.24
N ASN A 96 -31.17 12.63 -2.51
CA ASN A 96 -32.30 13.35 -3.07
C ASN A 96 -33.55 12.45 -3.09
N PRO A 97 -34.56 12.71 -2.24
CA PRO A 97 -35.78 11.90 -2.22
C PRO A 97 -36.67 12.07 -3.45
N ASP A 98 -36.52 13.16 -4.22
CA ASP A 98 -37.39 13.44 -5.38
C ASP A 98 -37.07 12.53 -6.57
N ASP A 99 -35.78 12.20 -6.76
CA ASP A 99 -35.28 11.39 -7.89
C ASP A 99 -34.65 10.06 -7.43
N ASP A 100 -34.67 9.79 -6.12
CA ASP A 100 -34.06 8.63 -5.47
C ASP A 100 -32.55 8.46 -5.76
N ILE A 101 -31.81 9.57 -5.69
CA ILE A 101 -30.37 9.60 -6.00
C ILE A 101 -29.53 9.77 -4.73
N CYS A 102 -28.61 8.83 -4.50
CA CYS A 102 -27.55 8.94 -3.51
C CYS A 102 -26.20 9.20 -4.20
N VAL A 103 -25.54 10.32 -3.91
CA VAL A 103 -24.17 10.64 -4.38
C VAL A 103 -23.25 10.90 -3.21
N TRP A 104 -21.96 10.64 -3.36
CA TRP A 104 -21.02 10.73 -2.23
C TRP A 104 -19.68 11.38 -2.58
N GLN A 105 -18.96 11.82 -1.54
CA GLN A 105 -17.60 12.32 -1.63
C GLN A 105 -16.81 12.01 -0.36
N LYS A 106 -15.51 11.69 -0.51
CA LYS A 106 -14.60 11.52 0.64
C LYS A 106 -14.36 12.88 1.30
N LEU A 107 -14.34 12.91 2.63
CA LEU A 107 -14.08 14.10 3.42
C LEU A 107 -12.61 14.10 3.85
N THR A 108 -11.80 14.97 3.23
CA THR A 108 -10.38 15.16 3.54
C THR A 108 -10.03 16.65 3.51
N ALA A 109 -8.81 17.00 3.92
CA ALA A 109 -8.32 18.37 3.83
C ALA A 109 -8.28 18.89 2.37
N GLU A 110 -8.14 17.99 1.39
CA GLU A 110 -8.10 18.33 -0.04
C GLU A 110 -9.49 18.49 -0.66
N THR A 111 -10.49 17.72 -0.19
CA THR A 111 -11.85 17.76 -0.77
C THR A 111 -12.78 18.77 -0.09
N ILE A 112 -12.46 19.17 1.15
CA ILE A 112 -13.19 20.21 1.88
C ILE A 112 -12.47 21.55 1.68
N GLU A 113 -13.00 22.34 0.76
CA GLU A 113 -12.43 23.64 0.39
C GLU A 113 -12.97 24.76 1.29
N ARG A 114 -12.13 25.72 1.67
CA ARG A 114 -12.61 26.97 2.25
C ARG A 114 -13.34 27.81 1.19
N THR A 115 -14.46 28.39 1.58
CA THR A 115 -15.20 29.35 0.75
C THR A 115 -14.36 30.57 0.37
N ASN A 116 -14.72 31.25 -0.71
CA ASN A 116 -14.03 32.45 -1.23
C ASN A 116 -12.51 32.25 -1.42
N ASP A 117 -12.12 31.15 -2.07
CA ASP A 117 -10.73 30.83 -2.39
C ASP A 117 -9.79 30.92 -1.18
N GLY A 118 -10.23 30.36 -0.05
CA GLY A 118 -9.45 30.34 1.20
C GLY A 118 -9.71 31.49 2.17
N LYS A 119 -10.45 32.53 1.78
CA LYS A 119 -10.67 33.74 2.60
C LYS A 119 -11.99 33.75 3.37
N GLY A 120 -12.90 32.84 3.05
CA GLY A 120 -14.21 32.72 3.68
C GLY A 120 -14.18 31.96 5.00
N LYS A 121 -15.23 32.16 5.81
CA LYS A 121 -15.38 31.51 7.14
C LYS A 121 -16.02 30.12 7.08
N GLY A 122 -16.72 29.79 6.00
CA GLY A 122 -17.35 28.48 5.80
C GLY A 122 -16.53 27.56 4.90
N PHE A 123 -16.88 26.28 4.87
CA PHE A 123 -16.29 25.30 3.96
C PHE A 123 -17.32 24.79 2.95
N LEU A 124 -16.83 24.19 1.87
CA LEU A 124 -17.66 23.51 0.90
C LEU A 124 -17.01 22.20 0.46
N VAL A 125 -17.83 21.27 -0.02
CA VAL A 125 -17.40 20.04 -0.69
C VAL A 125 -18.10 19.96 -2.04
N LYS A 126 -17.33 19.65 -3.08
CA LYS A 126 -17.86 19.34 -4.41
C LYS A 126 -18.14 17.84 -4.48
N VAL A 127 -19.43 17.48 -4.51
CA VAL A 127 -19.89 16.08 -4.56
C VAL A 127 -20.22 15.70 -6.00
N PRO A 128 -19.42 14.86 -6.69
CA PRO A 128 -19.61 14.57 -8.10
C PRO A 128 -20.89 13.76 -8.35
N LEU A 129 -21.73 14.20 -9.30
CA LEU A 129 -22.97 13.51 -9.65
C LEU A 129 -22.75 12.10 -10.21
N LYS A 130 -21.58 11.85 -10.80
CA LYS A 130 -21.18 10.53 -11.32
C LYS A 130 -20.79 9.54 -10.22
N GLN A 131 -20.54 10.03 -9.00
CA GLN A 131 -20.10 9.22 -7.87
C GLN A 131 -21.33 8.75 -7.07
N VAL A 132 -22.12 7.87 -7.70
CA VAL A 132 -23.34 7.28 -7.11
C VAL A 132 -22.96 6.33 -5.99
N PHE A 133 -23.61 6.45 -4.84
CA PHE A 133 -23.32 5.69 -3.63
C PHE A 133 -23.46 4.18 -3.88
N LEU A 134 -22.37 3.44 -3.62
CA LEU A 134 -22.27 1.98 -3.72
C LEU A 134 -22.71 1.37 -5.06
N ASN A 135 -22.60 2.10 -6.18
CA ASN A 135 -22.51 1.44 -7.48
C ASN A 135 -21.17 0.68 -7.61
N SER A 136 -21.00 -0.14 -8.64
CA SER A 136 -19.80 -0.98 -8.80
C SER A 136 -18.48 -0.21 -8.69
N SER A 137 -18.35 0.94 -9.37
CA SER A 137 -17.12 1.75 -9.32
C SER A 137 -16.90 2.43 -7.97
N SER A 138 -17.96 2.91 -7.34
CA SER A 138 -17.89 3.49 -6.00
C SER A 138 -17.51 2.45 -4.95
N ASN A 139 -18.02 1.23 -5.09
CA ASN A 139 -17.71 0.14 -4.16
C ASN A 139 -16.20 -0.17 -4.16
N GLU A 140 -15.58 -0.29 -5.33
CA GLU A 140 -14.13 -0.47 -5.48
C GLU A 140 -13.33 0.66 -4.82
N LYS A 141 -13.73 1.92 -5.05
CA LYS A 141 -13.07 3.10 -4.45
C LYS A 141 -13.20 3.14 -2.93
N LEU A 142 -14.38 2.85 -2.41
CA LEU A 142 -14.65 2.89 -0.97
C LEU A 142 -13.87 1.79 -0.24
N LEU A 143 -13.70 0.62 -0.86
CA LEU A 143 -12.85 -0.46 -0.34
C LEU A 143 -11.37 -0.07 -0.26
N SER A 144 -10.87 0.82 -1.13
CA SER A 144 -9.46 1.24 -1.13
C SER A 144 -9.14 2.35 -0.14
N PHE A 145 -10.12 2.91 0.58
CA PHE A 145 -9.87 4.03 1.47
C PHE A 145 -9.09 3.62 2.72
N THR A 146 -8.05 4.37 3.04
CA THR A 146 -7.39 4.33 4.33
C THR A 146 -7.24 5.75 4.86
N ASN A 147 -7.41 5.92 6.16
CA ASN A 147 -7.08 7.14 6.90
C ASN A 147 -5.87 6.91 7.80
N LEU A 148 -5.20 5.76 7.67
CA LEU A 148 -3.97 5.51 8.40
C LEU A 148 -2.90 6.50 7.92
N PRO A 149 -2.29 7.27 8.83
CA PRO A 149 -1.13 8.09 8.48
C PRO A 149 -0.05 7.24 7.79
N ASP A 150 0.72 7.84 6.88
CA ASP A 150 1.76 7.13 6.12
C ASP A 150 2.72 6.33 7.01
N HIS A 151 3.05 6.85 8.19
CA HIS A 151 3.92 6.14 9.14
C HIS A 151 3.29 4.84 9.67
N ILE A 152 1.97 4.79 9.86
CA ILE A 152 1.27 3.55 10.25
C ILE A 152 1.18 2.59 9.06
N THR A 153 0.90 3.09 7.86
CA THR A 153 0.89 2.26 6.63
C THR A 153 2.25 1.62 6.38
N ASN A 154 3.33 2.41 6.50
CA ASN A 154 4.70 1.93 6.35
C ASN A 154 5.10 0.96 7.48
N TYR A 155 4.66 1.22 8.72
CA TYR A 155 4.86 0.28 9.83
C TYR A 155 4.16 -1.06 9.55
N ASN A 156 2.90 -1.04 9.12
CA ASN A 156 2.14 -2.24 8.79
C ASN A 156 2.75 -3.00 7.61
N PHE A 157 3.28 -2.28 6.61
CA PHE A 157 4.02 -2.89 5.50
C PHE A 157 5.24 -3.66 6.00
N LEU A 158 6.08 -3.06 6.87
CA LEU A 158 7.22 -3.76 7.48
C LEU A 158 6.78 -4.92 8.37
N LEU A 159 5.70 -4.74 9.15
CA LEU A 159 5.14 -5.76 10.01
C LEU A 159 4.70 -7.00 9.21
N SER A 160 4.12 -6.81 8.02
CA SER A 160 3.73 -7.91 7.14
C SER A 160 4.91 -8.78 6.69
N GLN A 161 6.12 -8.22 6.70
CA GLN A 161 7.36 -8.89 6.30
C GLN A 161 8.22 -9.34 7.49
N LYS A 162 7.74 -9.13 8.73
CA LYS A 162 8.46 -9.44 9.97
C LYS A 162 8.99 -10.87 10.03
N LYS A 163 8.19 -11.86 9.59
CA LYS A 163 8.58 -13.27 9.63
C LYS A 163 9.87 -13.53 8.85
N PHE A 164 10.04 -12.90 7.69
CA PHE A 164 11.27 -13.02 6.89
C PHE A 164 12.47 -12.42 7.60
N MET A 165 12.29 -11.25 8.21
CA MET A 165 13.35 -10.60 9.01
C MET A 165 13.78 -11.47 10.20
N GLN A 166 12.84 -12.10 10.90
CA GLN A 166 13.12 -12.97 12.04
C GLN A 166 13.88 -14.24 11.63
N ILE A 167 13.51 -14.86 10.51
CA ILE A 167 14.22 -16.05 9.99
C ILE A 167 15.70 -15.74 9.77
N ILE A 168 16.01 -14.59 9.14
CA ILE A 168 17.41 -14.17 8.94
C ILE A 168 18.10 -13.90 10.28
N GLN A 169 17.41 -13.27 11.24
CA GLN A 169 17.97 -13.02 12.58
C GLN A 169 18.30 -14.32 13.34
N GLU A 170 17.51 -15.38 13.13
CA GLU A 170 17.70 -16.69 13.74
C GLU A 170 18.73 -17.58 13.01
N GLY A 171 19.31 -17.08 11.91
CA GLY A 171 20.35 -17.77 11.13
C GLY A 171 19.85 -18.50 9.88
N GLY A 172 18.57 -18.38 9.55
CA GLY A 172 18.00 -18.84 8.29
C GLY A 172 18.45 -17.98 7.09
N ARG A 173 18.13 -18.44 5.88
CA ARG A 173 18.55 -17.82 4.63
C ARG A 173 17.34 -17.51 3.75
N ILE A 174 17.34 -16.32 3.15
CA ILE A 174 16.29 -15.90 2.22
C ILE A 174 16.95 -15.50 0.91
N ARG A 175 16.47 -16.09 -0.18
CA ARG A 175 16.90 -15.78 -1.54
C ARG A 175 15.73 -15.22 -2.35
N LEU A 176 15.98 -14.18 -3.10
CA LEU A 176 15.07 -13.59 -4.07
C LEU A 176 15.47 -14.07 -5.46
N HIS A 177 14.60 -14.87 -6.06
CA HIS A 177 14.71 -15.29 -7.45
C HIS A 177 13.77 -14.44 -8.30
N SER A 178 14.26 -13.89 -9.41
CA SER A 178 13.41 -13.08 -10.28
C SER A 178 13.85 -13.13 -11.74
N MET A 179 12.87 -13.12 -12.64
CA MET A 179 13.10 -13.03 -14.09
C MET A 179 12.38 -11.79 -14.64
N GLU A 180 13.10 -10.91 -15.31
CA GLU A 180 12.60 -9.68 -15.93
C GLU A 180 12.70 -9.77 -17.46
N TRP A 181 11.59 -9.54 -18.18
CA TRP A 181 11.62 -9.40 -19.64
C TRP A 181 12.01 -7.96 -20.04
N ILE A 182 13.26 -7.75 -20.39
CA ILE A 182 13.90 -6.42 -20.47
C ILE A 182 13.31 -5.54 -21.59
N HIS A 183 12.90 -6.13 -22.71
CA HIS A 183 12.38 -5.41 -23.88
C HIS A 183 10.84 -5.28 -23.91
N LYS A 184 10.12 -5.74 -22.88
CA LYS A 184 8.65 -5.68 -22.84
C LYS A 184 8.18 -4.52 -21.95
N SER A 185 7.49 -3.55 -22.55
CA SER A 185 6.90 -2.41 -21.84
C SER A 185 5.88 -2.79 -20.77
N SER A 186 5.35 -4.02 -20.81
CA SER A 186 4.42 -4.55 -19.82
C SER A 186 5.06 -4.84 -18.45
N GLY A 187 6.39 -4.81 -18.32
CA GLY A 187 7.09 -5.16 -17.08
C GLY A 187 6.90 -6.61 -16.67
N ARG A 188 6.68 -7.49 -17.65
CA ARG A 188 6.37 -8.90 -17.41
C ARG A 188 7.58 -9.56 -16.75
N GLY A 189 7.32 -10.33 -15.70
CA GLY A 189 8.34 -11.09 -15.01
C GLY A 189 7.76 -12.06 -14.00
N ASN A 190 8.65 -12.71 -13.27
CA ASN A 190 8.32 -13.50 -12.10
C ASN A 190 9.23 -13.09 -10.95
N THR A 191 8.71 -13.08 -9.73
CA THR A 191 9.48 -12.74 -8.53
C THR A 191 9.04 -13.66 -7.41
N GLU A 192 10.00 -14.36 -6.80
CA GLU A 192 9.75 -15.34 -5.76
C GLU A 192 10.79 -15.22 -4.65
N LEU A 193 10.37 -15.45 -3.40
CA LEU A 193 11.29 -15.64 -2.28
C LEU A 193 11.41 -17.12 -1.97
N ILE A 194 12.63 -17.63 -1.94
CA ILE A 194 12.98 -18.95 -1.47
C ILE A 194 13.50 -18.78 -0.04
N VAL A 195 12.76 -19.31 0.92
CA VAL A 195 12.98 -19.13 2.35
C VAL A 195 13.41 -20.46 2.96
N ASP A 196 14.61 -20.49 3.53
CA ASP A 196 15.16 -21.61 4.28
C ASP A 196 15.25 -21.21 5.76
N ASP A 197 14.39 -21.78 6.59
CA ASP A 197 14.35 -21.54 8.04
C ASP A 197 15.22 -22.52 8.85
N GLY A 198 16.02 -23.34 8.17
CA GLY A 198 16.83 -24.41 8.77
C GLY A 198 16.07 -25.70 9.06
N LYS A 199 14.73 -25.70 8.93
CA LYS A 199 13.87 -26.90 9.06
C LYS A 199 13.23 -27.29 7.73
N SER A 200 12.84 -26.29 6.94
CA SER A 200 12.13 -26.45 5.68
C SER A 200 12.50 -25.35 4.71
N ILE A 201 12.32 -25.65 3.42
CA ILE A 201 12.47 -24.68 2.34
C ILE A 201 11.10 -24.43 1.74
N GLU A 202 10.66 -23.17 1.77
CA GLU A 202 9.36 -22.73 1.25
C GLU A 202 9.55 -21.63 0.19
N THR A 203 8.70 -21.64 -0.84
CA THR A 203 8.72 -20.62 -1.90
C THR A 203 7.47 -19.74 -1.84
N TYR A 204 7.67 -18.43 -1.85
CA TYR A 204 6.62 -17.41 -1.80
C TYR A 204 6.62 -16.59 -3.09
N SER A 205 5.57 -16.71 -3.88
CA SER A 205 5.41 -15.98 -5.15
C SER A 205 4.87 -14.56 -4.94
N TYR A 206 5.44 -13.60 -5.65
CA TYR A 206 4.95 -12.22 -5.75
C TYR A 206 4.25 -12.06 -7.10
N PRO A 207 2.90 -12.09 -7.16
CA PRO A 207 2.14 -12.13 -8.42
C PRO A 207 2.00 -10.73 -9.06
N TYR A 208 3.07 -9.94 -9.06
CA TYR A 208 3.08 -8.56 -9.53
C TYR A 208 4.11 -8.34 -10.63
N TRP A 209 3.74 -7.49 -11.58
CA TRP A 209 4.61 -7.02 -12.64
C TRP A 209 4.92 -5.54 -12.43
N PHE A 210 6.13 -5.13 -12.79
CA PHE A 210 6.63 -3.80 -12.51
C PHE A 210 6.92 -3.06 -13.83
N PRO A 211 5.91 -2.50 -14.49
CA PRO A 211 6.09 -1.79 -15.75
C PRO A 211 6.92 -0.52 -15.54
N PHE A 212 7.72 -0.18 -16.56
CA PHE A 212 8.53 1.05 -16.64
C PHE A 212 9.61 1.24 -15.56
N THR A 213 9.80 0.27 -14.65
CA THR A 213 10.81 0.34 -13.59
C THR A 213 11.68 -0.91 -13.63
N PRO A 214 13.00 -0.78 -13.86
CA PRO A 214 13.91 -1.93 -13.82
C PRO A 214 13.82 -2.65 -12.48
N TYR A 215 13.89 -3.98 -12.48
CA TYR A 215 13.65 -4.76 -11.26
C TYR A 215 14.68 -4.46 -10.16
N THR A 216 15.91 -4.10 -10.54
CA THR A 216 16.95 -3.63 -9.61
C THR A 216 16.56 -2.38 -8.81
N LYS A 217 15.63 -1.55 -9.31
CA LYS A 217 15.05 -0.42 -8.56
C LYS A 217 13.80 -0.79 -7.78
N VAL A 218 13.16 -1.90 -8.13
CA VAL A 218 11.97 -2.43 -7.47
C VAL A 218 12.34 -3.16 -6.18
N PHE A 219 13.38 -4.00 -6.21
CA PHE A 219 13.73 -4.84 -5.06
C PHE A 219 13.94 -4.04 -3.76
N PRO A 220 14.69 -2.92 -3.74
CA PRO A 220 14.84 -2.12 -2.53
C PRO A 220 13.54 -1.48 -2.03
N ARG A 221 12.52 -1.35 -2.88
CA ARG A 221 11.19 -0.84 -2.49
C ARG A 221 10.29 -1.96 -1.97
N LEU A 222 10.44 -3.18 -2.48
CA LEU A 222 9.73 -4.36 -1.99
C LEU A 222 10.29 -4.84 -0.65
N PHE A 223 11.62 -4.81 -0.49
CA PHE A 223 12.34 -5.28 0.69
C PHE A 223 13.26 -4.18 1.24
N PRO A 224 12.70 -3.03 1.70
CA PRO A 224 13.52 -1.92 2.19
C PRO A 224 14.29 -2.25 3.47
N TRP A 225 13.94 -3.34 4.16
CA TRP A 225 14.63 -3.86 5.34
C TRP A 225 15.87 -4.71 5.00
N ALA A 226 16.12 -4.99 3.72
CA ALA A 226 17.17 -5.89 3.27
C ALA A 226 18.32 -5.18 2.54
N ASP A 227 19.54 -5.63 2.79
CA ASP A 227 20.67 -5.49 1.88
C ASP A 227 20.71 -6.70 0.94
N PHE A 228 21.19 -6.48 -0.28
CA PHE A 228 21.17 -7.49 -1.35
C PHE A 228 22.60 -7.83 -1.78
N SER A 229 22.91 -9.12 -1.82
CA SER A 229 24.13 -9.65 -2.44
C SER A 229 23.79 -10.73 -3.45
N ALA A 230 24.65 -10.96 -4.43
CA ALA A 230 24.45 -12.05 -5.37
C ALA A 230 24.54 -13.41 -4.67
N ASP A 231 23.74 -14.36 -5.13
CA ASP A 231 23.98 -15.78 -4.83
C ASP A 231 25.17 -16.25 -5.67
N GLU A 232 26.32 -16.25 -5.02
CA GLU A 232 27.59 -16.52 -5.66
C GLU A 232 27.63 -17.92 -6.30
N ASP A 233 26.99 -18.93 -5.72
CA ASP A 233 26.93 -20.27 -6.30
C ASP A 233 26.06 -20.29 -7.56
N PHE A 234 24.97 -19.52 -7.58
CA PHE A 234 24.10 -19.39 -8.75
C PHE A 234 24.81 -18.72 -9.95
N PHE A 235 25.64 -17.70 -9.69
CA PHE A 235 26.32 -16.95 -10.74
C PHE A 235 27.65 -17.55 -11.19
N GLU A 236 28.20 -18.54 -10.47
CA GLU A 236 29.59 -19.00 -10.64
C GLU A 236 29.95 -19.34 -12.10
N GLU A 237 29.12 -20.14 -12.79
CA GLU A 237 29.40 -20.56 -14.16
C GLU A 237 29.36 -19.39 -15.15
N ASN A 238 28.35 -18.52 -15.02
CA ASN A 238 28.22 -17.33 -15.84
C ASN A 238 29.40 -16.36 -15.63
N ASP A 239 29.77 -16.12 -14.37
CA ASP A 239 30.88 -15.25 -14.02
C ASP A 239 32.21 -15.83 -14.52
N LYS A 240 32.41 -17.15 -14.46
CA LYS A 240 33.59 -17.82 -15.05
C LYS A 240 33.66 -17.65 -16.55
N ASN A 241 32.54 -17.73 -17.26
CA ASN A 241 32.52 -17.54 -18.71
C ASN A 241 32.90 -16.11 -19.09
N ILE A 242 32.30 -15.11 -18.43
CA ILE A 242 32.67 -13.70 -18.64
C ILE A 242 34.15 -13.46 -18.29
N TRP A 243 34.62 -14.02 -17.16
CA TRP A 243 36.01 -13.90 -16.76
C TRP A 243 36.96 -14.51 -17.79
N ARG A 244 36.66 -15.69 -18.33
CA ARG A 244 37.46 -16.34 -19.38
C ARG A 244 37.55 -15.48 -20.63
N GLU A 245 36.46 -14.85 -21.05
CA GLU A 245 36.42 -13.97 -22.21
C GLU A 245 37.26 -12.70 -22.02
N LEU A 246 37.29 -12.15 -20.80
CA LEU A 246 37.92 -10.85 -20.52
C LEU A 246 39.36 -10.96 -20.01
N HIS A 247 39.71 -12.03 -19.31
CA HIS A 247 40.95 -12.16 -18.54
C HIS A 247 41.76 -13.42 -18.87
N CYS A 248 41.29 -14.28 -19.78
CA CYS A 248 42.04 -15.44 -20.24
C CYS A 248 42.32 -15.39 -21.73
N TYR A 249 43.48 -15.91 -22.11
CA TYR A 249 43.87 -16.14 -23.49
C TYR A 249 44.06 -17.64 -23.69
N TYR A 250 43.48 -18.19 -24.76
CA TYR A 250 43.65 -19.60 -25.08
C TYR A 250 44.93 -19.80 -25.89
N ASP A 251 45.91 -20.49 -25.29
CA ASP A 251 47.12 -20.90 -25.99
C ASP A 251 46.85 -22.18 -26.79
N LYS A 252 46.92 -22.06 -28.11
CA LYS A 252 46.68 -23.19 -29.03
C LYS A 252 47.85 -24.16 -29.11
N GLU A 253 49.06 -23.74 -28.72
CA GLU A 253 50.26 -24.58 -28.77
C GLU A 253 50.30 -25.55 -27.58
N GLU A 254 49.94 -25.07 -26.39
CA GLU A 254 49.89 -25.90 -25.17
C GLU A 254 48.49 -26.45 -24.87
N GLY A 255 47.44 -25.91 -25.52
CA GLY A 255 46.05 -26.33 -25.31
C GLY A 255 45.45 -25.86 -23.99
N GLU A 256 46.07 -24.87 -23.34
CA GLU A 256 45.72 -24.37 -22.01
C GLU A 256 45.19 -22.93 -22.04
N TRP A 257 44.40 -22.58 -21.02
CA TRP A 257 43.96 -21.20 -20.80
C TRP A 257 44.95 -20.47 -19.91
N LEU A 258 45.59 -19.44 -20.44
CA LEU A 258 46.50 -18.58 -19.71
C LEU A 258 45.75 -17.38 -19.14
N VAL A 259 45.90 -17.13 -17.84
CA VAL A 259 45.33 -15.93 -17.19
C VAL A 259 46.24 -14.74 -17.49
N VAL A 260 45.71 -13.76 -18.23
CA VAL A 260 46.43 -12.55 -18.67
C VAL A 260 45.93 -11.28 -17.96
N GLY A 261 44.89 -11.40 -17.13
CA GLY A 261 44.31 -10.32 -16.35
C GLY A 261 44.17 -10.66 -14.86
N ASP A 262 43.07 -10.22 -14.25
CA ASP A 262 42.76 -10.55 -12.85
C ASP A 262 42.56 -12.06 -12.68
N SER A 263 42.88 -12.58 -11.50
CA SER A 263 42.39 -13.91 -11.11
C SER A 263 40.86 -13.93 -11.01
N PHE A 264 40.24 -15.12 -11.09
CA PHE A 264 38.79 -15.25 -11.02
C PHE A 264 38.21 -14.60 -9.74
N GLU A 265 38.85 -14.80 -8.59
CA GLU A 265 38.41 -14.22 -7.31
C GLU A 265 38.54 -12.69 -7.27
N GLU A 266 39.59 -12.13 -7.87
CA GLU A 266 39.77 -10.67 -7.96
C GLU A 266 38.73 -10.03 -8.88
N PHE A 267 38.45 -10.67 -10.02
CA PHE A 267 37.38 -10.27 -10.94
C PHE A 267 36.02 -10.31 -10.25
N ARG A 268 35.71 -11.43 -9.59
CA ARG A 268 34.45 -11.65 -8.87
C ARG A 268 34.18 -10.58 -7.82
N ARG A 269 35.20 -10.19 -7.05
CA ARG A 269 35.09 -9.13 -6.04
C ARG A 269 34.79 -7.74 -6.62
N LYS A 270 35.08 -7.51 -7.90
CA LYS A 270 34.77 -6.25 -8.61
C LYS A 270 33.36 -6.25 -9.21
N LEU A 271 32.68 -7.40 -9.24
CA LEU A 271 31.31 -7.48 -9.76
C LEU A 271 30.31 -6.73 -8.86
N LYS A 272 29.24 -6.23 -9.48
CA LYS A 272 28.17 -5.59 -8.73
C LYS A 272 27.45 -6.63 -7.85
N PRO A 273 27.13 -6.29 -6.59
CA PRO A 273 26.36 -7.18 -5.73
C PRO A 273 25.01 -7.54 -6.35
N MET A 274 24.32 -6.56 -6.95
CA MET A 274 23.08 -6.77 -7.68
C MET A 274 23.36 -6.86 -9.19
N ARG A 275 23.44 -8.08 -9.69
CA ARG A 275 23.68 -8.43 -11.10
C ARG A 275 22.69 -9.48 -11.58
N SER A 276 22.61 -9.67 -12.89
CA SER A 276 21.75 -10.66 -13.54
C SER A 276 22.51 -11.47 -14.56
N ILE A 277 22.01 -12.68 -14.84
CA ILE A 277 22.35 -13.43 -16.04
C ILE A 277 21.47 -12.92 -17.17
N ASP A 278 22.08 -12.58 -18.30
CA ASP A 278 21.37 -12.17 -19.50
C ASP A 278 21.13 -13.39 -20.41
N HIS A 279 19.87 -13.76 -20.57
CA HIS A 279 19.46 -14.82 -21.48
C HIS A 279 19.13 -14.22 -22.85
N ALA A 280 20.14 -14.19 -23.71
CA ALA A 280 20.07 -13.77 -25.11
C ALA A 280 19.53 -12.34 -25.33
N GLY A 281 19.72 -11.43 -24.37
CA GLY A 281 19.25 -10.05 -24.43
C GLY A 281 17.75 -9.90 -24.12
N GLU A 282 17.02 -10.99 -23.89
CA GLU A 282 15.56 -10.93 -23.72
C GLU A 282 15.12 -10.96 -22.26
N VAL A 283 15.80 -11.77 -21.44
CA VAL A 283 15.43 -12.03 -20.05
C VAL A 283 16.62 -11.84 -19.13
N ALA A 284 16.49 -10.95 -18.15
CA ALA A 284 17.43 -10.83 -17.04
C ALA A 284 16.97 -11.73 -15.89
N GLU A 285 17.81 -12.67 -15.48
CA GLU A 285 17.57 -13.53 -14.33
C GLU A 285 18.44 -13.13 -13.13
N TYR A 286 17.80 -12.94 -11.99
CA TYR A 286 18.38 -12.49 -10.73
C TYR A 286 18.25 -13.59 -9.68
N MET A 287 19.33 -13.85 -8.93
CA MET A 287 19.31 -14.64 -7.70
C MET A 287 20.06 -13.88 -6.61
N MET A 288 19.33 -13.34 -5.64
CA MET A 288 19.87 -12.44 -4.64
C MET A 288 19.71 -13.02 -3.25
N ILE A 289 20.75 -13.02 -2.44
CA ILE A 289 20.69 -13.30 -1.01
C ILE A 289 20.27 -12.01 -0.29
N LEU A 290 19.22 -12.11 0.53
CA LEU A 290 18.74 -11.01 1.37
C LEU A 290 19.37 -11.13 2.76
N SER A 291 19.89 -10.01 3.26
CA SER A 291 20.41 -9.89 4.62
C SER A 291 19.80 -8.68 5.32
N LEU A 292 19.69 -8.69 6.65
CA LEU A 292 19.13 -7.56 7.38
C LEU A 292 20.03 -6.33 7.21
N ASN A 293 19.44 -5.20 6.84
CA ASN A 293 20.10 -3.91 6.92
C ASN A 293 19.84 -3.23 8.28
N GLU A 294 20.26 -1.97 8.44
CA GLU A 294 20.04 -1.22 9.68
C GLU A 294 18.55 -1.04 10.00
N LEU A 295 17.73 -0.71 8.99
CA LEU A 295 16.28 -0.56 9.13
C LEU A 295 15.63 -1.86 9.60
N GLY A 296 15.96 -3.00 8.99
CA GLY A 296 15.42 -4.29 9.37
C GLY A 296 15.73 -4.66 10.82
N ARG A 297 16.99 -4.47 11.25
CA ARG A 297 17.40 -4.69 12.65
C ARG A 297 16.69 -3.74 13.62
N ALA A 298 16.60 -2.46 13.28
CA ALA A 298 15.94 -1.45 14.11
C ALA A 298 14.44 -1.73 14.24
N PHE A 299 13.78 -2.10 13.14
CA PHE A 299 12.36 -2.44 13.13
C PHE A 299 12.04 -3.60 14.06
N LEU A 300 12.82 -4.70 14.03
CA LEU A 300 12.62 -5.84 14.94
C LEU A 300 12.76 -5.43 16.42
N ASN A 301 13.69 -4.52 16.73
CA ASN A 301 13.87 -4.00 18.09
C ASN A 301 12.69 -3.11 18.53
N VAL A 302 12.25 -2.20 17.66
CA VAL A 302 11.09 -1.33 17.93
C VAL A 302 9.82 -2.16 18.10
N ASP A 303 9.56 -3.10 17.18
CA ASP A 303 8.41 -3.98 17.22
C ASP A 303 8.36 -4.80 18.52
N LYS A 304 9.51 -5.34 18.96
CA LYS A 304 9.64 -6.01 20.25
C LYS A 304 9.31 -5.10 21.43
N PHE A 305 9.74 -3.84 21.40
CA PHE A 305 9.47 -2.86 22.45
C PHE A 305 7.99 -2.45 22.51
N VAL A 306 7.38 -2.11 21.37
CA VAL A 306 5.97 -1.66 21.31
C VAL A 306 4.98 -2.80 21.58
N SER A 307 5.40 -4.05 21.38
CA SER A 307 4.60 -5.24 21.73
C SER A 307 4.54 -5.52 23.24
N GLN A 308 5.31 -4.80 24.07
CA GLN A 308 5.34 -4.96 25.52
C GLN A 308 4.49 -3.89 26.21
N ASN A 309 3.88 -4.25 27.35
CA ASN A 309 3.16 -3.29 28.18
C ASN A 309 4.14 -2.28 28.81
N GLN A 310 3.87 -0.98 28.64
CA GLN A 310 4.78 0.08 29.08
C GLN A 310 4.24 0.75 30.36
N PRO A 311 4.85 0.51 31.54
CA PRO A 311 4.54 1.31 32.71
C PRO A 311 4.95 2.76 32.39
N TYR A 312 4.06 3.73 32.61
CA TYR A 312 4.25 5.17 32.31
C TYR A 312 3.95 5.66 30.88
N ALA A 313 3.26 4.89 30.04
CA ALA A 313 2.84 5.36 28.71
C ALA A 313 2.06 6.71 28.71
N GLU A 314 1.36 7.00 29.81
CA GLU A 314 0.55 8.21 29.99
C GLU A 314 1.32 9.40 30.58
N THR A 315 2.55 9.21 31.06
CA THR A 315 3.34 10.28 31.68
C THR A 315 3.84 11.24 30.60
N ARG A 316 3.23 12.43 30.51
CA ARG A 316 3.61 13.50 29.57
C ARG A 316 4.10 14.75 30.31
N PRO A 317 5.13 15.45 29.80
CA PRO A 317 5.49 16.77 30.32
C PRO A 317 4.30 17.73 30.14
N LYS A 318 4.01 18.54 31.14
CA LYS A 318 3.01 19.61 31.04
C LYS A 318 3.70 20.87 30.51
N GLU A 319 3.02 21.61 29.64
CA GLU A 319 3.46 22.95 29.27
C GLU A 319 3.53 23.84 30.53
N GLY A 320 4.63 24.58 30.67
CA GLY A 320 4.97 25.40 31.84
C GLY A 320 4.51 26.84 31.72
#